data_AF-A0A5M6CSU2-F1
#
_entry.id   AF-A0A5M6CSU2-F1
#
_cell.length_a   1.000
_cell.length_b   1.000
_cell.length_c   1.000
_cell.angle_alpha   90.00
_cell.angle_beta   90.00
_cell.angle_gamma   90.00
#
_symmetry.space_group_name_H-M   'P 1'
#
loop_
_entity.id
_entity.type
_entity.pdbx_description
1 polymer ?
#
loop_
_entity_poly.entity_id
_entity_poly.type
_entity_poly.pdbx_seq_one_letter_code
_entity_poly.pdbx_strand_id
1 'polypeptide(L)' 'MKYVVAFLITLLILTTLTYFVLQTWDIQLFSAQYLTKSYTTFGLLAVGSFLLTAVITLFFGGNRNKFDKSAPGVAQKRI' A
#
# COMPACT_ATOMS: atom_id res chain seq x y z
N MET A 1 4.18 17.51 2.20
CA MET A 1 3.98 17.36 0.74
C MET A 1 4.40 15.99 0.21
N LYS A 2 5.62 15.51 0.47
CA LYS A 2 6.13 14.19 0.00
C LYS A 2 5.15 13.02 0.23
N TYR A 3 4.58 12.95 1.43
CA TYR A 3 3.63 11.89 1.82
C TYR A 3 2.26 12.01 1.16
N VAL A 4 1.80 13.23 0.87
CA VAL A 4 0.52 13.46 0.19
C VAL A 4 0.61 13.02 -1.27
N VAL A 5 1.73 13.33 -1.93
CA VAL A 5 2.00 12.88 -3.31
C VAL A 5 2.11 11.35 -3.37
N ALA A 6 2.84 10.74 -2.42
CA ALA A 6 2.92 9.28 -2.33
C ALA A 6 1.53 8.64 -2.15
N PHE A 7 0.70 9.18 -1.27
CA PHE A 7 -0.66 8.72 -1.04
C PHE A 7 -1.53 8.78 -2.31
N LEU A 8 -1.48 9.91 -3.04
CA LEU A 8 -2.23 10.07 -4.29
C LEU A 8 -1.78 9.08 -5.37
N ILE A 9 -0.47 8.85 -5.50
CA ILE A 9 0.08 7.87 -6.45
C ILE A 9 -0.39 6.46 -6.08
N THR A 10 -0.33 6.09 -4.80
CA THR A 10 -0.80 4.79 -4.33
C THR A 10 -2.30 4.60 -4.60
N LEU A 11 -3.10 5.64 -4.36
CA LEU A 11 -4.55 5.61 -4.61
C LEU A 11 -4.84 5.46 -6.11
N LEU A 12 -4.11 6.15 -6.98
CA LEU A 12 -4.23 6.02 -8.43
C LEU A 12 -3.87 4.60 -8.90
N ILE A 13 -2.77 4.02 -8.41
CA ILE A 13 -2.36 2.64 -8.73
C ILE A 13 -3.43 1.64 -8.29
N LEU A 14 -3.96 1.77 -7.07
CA LEU A 14 -5.01 0.90 -6.54
C LEU A 14 -6.29 0.96 -7.38
N THR A 15 -6.68 2.16 -7.79
CA THR A 15 -7.88 2.35 -8.60
C THR A 15 -7.72 1.70 -9.98
N THR A 16 -6.55 1.88 -10.61
CA THR A 16 -6.23 1.26 -11.90
C THR A 16 -6.14 -0.27 -11.82
N LEU A 17 -5.50 -0.82 -10.78
CA LEU A 17 -5.45 -2.27 -10.57
C LEU A 17 -6.83 -2.86 -10.35
N THR A 18 -7.68 -2.17 -9.58
CA THR A 18 -9.06 -2.63 -9.35
C THR A 18 -9.85 -2.66 -10.65
N TYR A 19 -9.69 -1.67 -11.52
CA TYR A 19 -10.31 -1.67 -12.85
C TYR A 19 -9.90 -2.90 -13.67
N PHE A 20 -8.61 -3.24 -13.71
CA PHE A 20 -8.13 -4.44 -14.43
C PHE A 20 -8.65 -5.75 -13.83
N VAL A 21 -8.74 -5.84 -12.49
CA VAL A 21 -9.31 -7.02 -11.82
C VAL A 21 -10.78 -7.20 -12.21
N LEU A 22 -11.57 -6.12 -12.17
CA LEU A 22 -12.99 -6.17 -12.57
C LEU A 22 -13.14 -6.54 -14.05
N GLN A 23 -12.29 -6.00 -14.92
CA GLN A 23 -12.27 -6.35 -16.35
C GLN A 23 -11.88 -7.83 -16.59
N THR A 24 -10.93 -8.37 -15.83
CA THR A 24 -10.52 -9.78 -15.92
C THR A 24 -11.67 -10.73 -15.56
N TRP A 25 -12.58 -10.28 -14.70
CA TRP A 25 -13.73 -11.07 -14.24
C TRP A 25 -15.01 -10.78 -15.06
N ASP A 26 -14.87 -10.02 -16.15
CA ASP A 26 -15.96 -9.57 -17.02
C ASP A 26 -17.06 -8.80 -16.27
N ILE A 27 -16.67 -8.09 -15.21
CA ILE A 27 -17.56 -7.34 -14.32
C ILE A 27 -17.60 -5.88 -14.78
N GLN A 28 -18.76 -5.44 -15.28
CA GLN A 28 -18.99 -4.04 -15.61
C GLN A 28 -19.26 -3.21 -14.34
N LEU A 29 -18.43 -2.19 -14.12
CA LEU A 29 -18.48 -1.28 -12.96
C LEU A 29 -19.85 -0.65 -12.69
N PHE A 30 -20.56 -0.26 -13.75
CA PHE A 30 -21.80 0.51 -13.67
C PHE A 30 -23.05 -0.31 -13.97
N SER A 31 -22.93 -1.63 -14.06
CA SER A 31 -24.09 -2.52 -14.20
C SER A 31 -24.71 -2.81 -12.83
N ALA A 32 -26.02 -2.58 -12.71
CA ALA A 32 -26.77 -2.83 -11.47
C ALA A 32 -26.67 -4.29 -10.99
N GLN A 33 -26.54 -5.23 -11.92
CA GLN A 33 -26.38 -6.66 -11.62
C GLN A 33 -25.06 -6.98 -10.91
N TYR A 34 -24.05 -6.14 -11.13
CA TYR A 34 -22.69 -6.38 -10.65
C TYR A 34 -22.25 -5.41 -9.57
N LEU A 35 -23.09 -4.44 -9.22
CA LEU A 35 -22.81 -3.40 -8.24
C LEU A 35 -22.27 -3.99 -6.92
N THR A 36 -22.97 -5.00 -6.38
CA THR A 36 -22.57 -5.67 -5.15
C THR A 36 -21.21 -6.35 -5.31
N LYS A 37 -20.99 -7.13 -6.38
CA LYS A 37 -19.70 -7.81 -6.62
C LYS A 37 -18.56 -6.82 -6.79
N SER A 38 -18.77 -5.73 -7.50
CA SER A 38 -17.80 -4.65 -7.68
C SER A 38 -17.40 -4.02 -6.35
N TYR A 39 -18.38 -3.69 -5.49
CA TYR A 39 -18.09 -3.15 -4.15
C TYR A 39 -17.36 -4.16 -3.26
N THR A 40 -17.72 -5.45 -3.31
CA THR A 40 -17.01 -6.49 -2.54
C THR A 40 -15.56 -6.64 -3.00
N THR A 41 -15.31 -6.61 -4.32
CA THR A 41 -13.95 -6.67 -4.88
C THR A 41 -13.13 -5.44 -4.48
N PHE A 42 -13.71 -4.24 -4.54
CA PHE A 42 -13.06 -3.02 -4.04
C PHE A 42 -12.74 -3.13 -2.54
N GLY A 43 -13.68 -3.63 -1.73
CA GLY A 43 -13.49 -3.84 -0.30
C GLY A 43 -12.35 -4.82 -0.01
N LEU A 44 -12.31 -5.95 -0.72
CA LEU A 44 -11.25 -6.97 -0.60
C LEU A 44 -9.88 -6.41 -0.97
N LEU A 45 -9.77 -5.65 -2.06
CA LEU A 45 -8.52 -5.03 -2.48
C LEU A 45 -8.05 -3.97 -1.50
N ALA A 46 -8.96 -3.13 -0.99
CA ALA A 46 -8.65 -2.12 0.01
C ALA A 46 -8.17 -2.75 1.33
N VAL A 47 -8.91 -3.74 1.85
CA VAL A 47 -8.54 -4.47 3.08
C VAL A 47 -7.22 -5.22 2.88
N GLY A 48 -7.07 -5.93 1.77
CA GLY A 48 -5.84 -6.68 1.45
C GLY A 48 -4.62 -5.76 1.38
N SER A 49 -4.76 -4.59 0.74
CA SER A 49 -3.68 -3.59 0.65
C SER A 49 -3.34 -2.96 1.99
N PHE A 50 -4.35 -2.71 2.84
CA PHE A 50 -4.14 -2.22 4.20
C PHE A 50 -3.38 -3.24 5.05
N LEU A 51 -3.78 -4.51 5.00
CA LEU A 51 -3.10 -5.60 5.71
C LEU A 51 -1.67 -5.78 5.22
N LEU A 52 -1.44 -5.79 3.91
CA LEU A 52 -0.09 -5.84 3.32
C LEU A 52 0.77 -4.68 3.79
N THR A 53 0.22 -3.47 3.78
CA THR A 53 0.92 -2.29 4.28
C THR A 53 1.29 -2.47 5.75
N ALA A 54 0.34 -2.88 6.61
CA ALA A 54 0.57 -3.10 8.02
C ALA A 54 1.65 -4.16 8.30
N VAL A 55 1.65 -5.27 7.55
CA VAL A 55 2.70 -6.29 7.60
C VAL A 55 4.05 -5.69 7.21
N ILE A 56 4.11 -4.93 6.11
CA ILE A 56 5.36 -4.28 5.68
C ILE A 56 5.85 -3.31 6.76
N THR A 57 4.98 -2.49 7.36
CA THR A 57 5.41 -1.59 8.44
C THR A 57 5.88 -2.33 9.68
N LEU A 58 5.23 -3.44 10.05
CA LEU A 58 5.61 -4.24 11.22
C LEU A 58 6.96 -4.93 11.03
N PHE A 59 7.21 -5.53 9.86
CA PHE A 59 8.44 -6.27 9.58
C PHE A 59 9.60 -5.39 9.07
N PHE A 60 9.30 -4.35 8.29
CA PHE A 60 10.31 -3.52 7.63
C PHE A 60 10.33 -2.05 8.10
N GLY A 61 9.29 -1.59 8.80
CA GLY A 61 9.24 -0.22 9.33
C GLY A 61 10.02 -0.03 10.64
N GLY A 62 10.40 -1.12 11.32
CA GLY A 62 10.94 -1.09 12.67
C GLY A 62 12.44 -0.79 12.84
N ASN A 63 13.26 -0.59 11.79
CA ASN A 63 14.71 -0.63 12.01
C ASN A 63 15.60 0.29 11.13
N ARG A 64 15.10 1.44 10.66
CA ARG A 64 15.95 2.40 9.92
C ARG A 64 16.81 3.31 10.80
N ASN A 65 16.60 3.30 12.13
CA ASN A 65 17.35 4.11 13.10
C ASN A 65 18.36 3.32 13.95
N LYS A 66 18.55 2.02 13.68
CA LYS A 66 19.62 1.23 14.29
C LYS A 66 20.84 1.11 13.37
N PHE A 67 21.21 2.20 12.69
CA PHE A 67 22.64 2.36 12.40
C PHE A 67 23.31 2.35 13.76
N ASP A 68 24.06 1.30 14.00
CA ASP A 68 24.65 0.92 15.26
C ASP A 68 25.49 2.09 15.80
N LYS A 69 24.86 2.95 16.61
CA LYS A 69 25.56 4.06 17.29
C LYS A 69 26.58 3.52 18.29
N SER A 70 26.57 2.22 18.56
CA SER A 70 27.42 1.50 19.50
C SER A 70 28.43 0.56 18.83
N ALA A 71 28.42 0.43 17.49
CA ALA A 71 29.39 -0.41 16.79
C ALA A 71 30.79 0.23 16.90
N PRO A 72 31.78 -0.49 17.46
CA PRO A 72 33.16 -0.03 17.42
C PRO A 72 33.61 0.00 15.94
N GLY A 73 33.95 1.19 15.43
CA GLY A 73 34.46 1.38 14.07
C GLY A 73 33.60 2.24 13.13
N VAL A 74 32.42 2.70 13.56
CA VAL A 74 31.62 3.65 12.77
C VAL A 74 32.02 5.09 13.14
N ALA A 75 32.44 5.87 12.15
CA ALA A 75 32.83 7.28 12.33
C ALA A 75 31.64 8.10 12.86
N GLN A 76 31.62 8.36 14.16
CA GLN A 76 30.66 9.27 14.79
C GLN A 76 31.11 10.72 14.55
N LYS A 77 30.20 11.56 14.05
CA LYS A 77 30.42 13.00 13.99
C LYS A 77 30.51 13.53 15.43
N ARG A 78 31.71 13.92 15.87
CA ARG A 78 31.89 14.67 17.13
C ARG A 78 31.13 15.98 16.99
N ILE A 79 30.21 16.22 17.92
CA ILE A 79 29.64 17.54 18.21
C ILE A 79 30.55 18.18 19.25
#